data_AF-A0A6L2PEC8-F1
#
_entry.id   AF-A0A6L2PEC8-F1
#
_cell.length_a   1.000
_cell.length_b   1.000
_cell.length_c   1.000
_cell.angle_alpha   90.00
_cell.angle_beta   90.00
_cell.angle_gamma   90.00
#
_symmetry.space_group_name_H-M   'P 1'
#
loop_
_entity.id
_entity.type
_entity.pdbx_description
1 polymer ?
#
loop_
_entity_poly.entity_id
_entity_poly.type
_entity_poly.pdbx_seq_one_letter_code
_entity_poly.pdbx_strand_id
1 'polypeptide(L)'
;MAEEKYDSINFLDLNIMRTHNNIVFGIYRKPTTTDSIILNSSCHSYEQKTAAVRYLARRLTTYPLDDRQKDTENHNRTYPSAKPIRQKTTEAPNKQTRTQERE
;
A
#
# COMPACT_ATOMS: atom_id res chain seq x y z
N MET A 1 12.13 2.82 -19.88
CA MET A 1 13.07 3.88 -19.46
C MET A 1 12.25 4.93 -18.71
N ALA A 2 12.72 5.48 -17.60
CA ALA A 2 11.97 6.54 -16.90
C ALA A 2 12.00 7.80 -17.78
N GLU A 3 10.81 8.31 -18.11
CA GLU A 3 10.63 9.47 -18.99
C GLU A 3 10.07 10.62 -18.14
N GLU A 4 10.61 11.81 -18.33
CA GLU A 4 10.10 13.03 -17.70
C GLU A 4 8.76 13.42 -18.35
N LYS A 5 7.74 13.68 -17.53
CA LYS A 5 6.43 14.16 -17.98
C LYS A 5 5.96 15.29 -17.08
N TYR A 6 5.53 16.40 -17.67
CA TYR A 6 4.98 17.55 -16.95
C TYR A 6 5.95 18.10 -15.87
N ASP A 7 7.22 18.30 -16.22
CA ASP A 7 8.29 18.74 -15.30
C ASP A 7 8.42 17.85 -14.05
N SER A 8 8.01 16.59 -14.16
CA SER A 8 8.11 15.60 -13.10
C SER A 8 8.67 14.28 -13.62
N ILE A 9 9.44 13.59 -12.77
CA ILE A 9 9.95 12.26 -13.08
C ILE A 9 9.80 11.35 -11.86
N ASN A 10 9.21 10.19 -12.11
CA ASN A 10 9.08 9.14 -11.11
C ASN A 10 10.34 8.27 -11.12
N PHE A 11 11.04 8.22 -9.99
CA PHE A 11 12.23 7.42 -9.81
C PHE A 11 12.19 6.68 -8.48
N LEU A 12 12.26 5.34 -8.55
CA LEU A 12 12.10 4.45 -7.41
C LEU A 12 10.79 4.75 -6.65
N ASP A 13 10.89 5.21 -5.40
CA ASP A 13 9.78 5.55 -4.50
C ASP A 13 9.53 7.08 -4.44
N LEU A 14 10.23 7.85 -5.25
CA LEU A 14 10.18 9.31 -5.26
C LEU A 14 9.52 9.84 -6.54
N ASN A 15 8.76 10.91 -6.36
CA ASN A 15 8.36 11.81 -7.44
C ASN A 15 9.21 13.07 -7.34
N ILE A 16 10.04 13.32 -8.35
CA ILE A 16 10.92 14.49 -8.41
C ILE A 16 10.22 15.50 -9.30
N MET A 17 9.80 16.63 -8.73
CA MET A 17 9.11 17.70 -9.46
C MET A 17 10.01 18.92 -9.55
N ARG A 18 10.18 19.45 -10.76
CA ARG A 18 10.90 20.69 -10.99
C ARG A 18 9.94 21.86 -10.91
N THR A 19 10.22 22.78 -10.00
CA THR A 19 9.59 24.10 -9.94
C THR A 19 10.64 25.14 -10.31
N HIS A 20 10.28 26.23 -11.01
CA HIS A 20 11.18 27.28 -11.54
C HIS A 20 12.67 27.20 -11.12
N ASN A 21 12.97 27.44 -9.85
CA ASN A 21 14.33 27.37 -9.28
C ASN A 21 14.54 26.30 -8.19
N ASN A 22 13.55 25.46 -7.88
CA ASN A 22 13.62 24.47 -6.80
C ASN A 22 13.18 23.08 -7.25
N ILE A 23 13.81 22.05 -6.68
CA ILE A 23 13.38 20.66 -6.85
C ILE A 23 12.57 20.27 -5.62
N VAL A 24 11.35 19.81 -5.84
CA VAL A 24 10.43 19.33 -4.80
C VAL A 24 10.35 17.82 -4.89
N PHE A 25 10.53 17.14 -3.76
CA PHE A 25 10.39 15.69 -3.67
C PHE A 25 9.06 15.31 -3.04
N GLY A 26 8.33 14.43 -3.71
CA GLY A 26 7.16 13.75 -3.20
C GLY A 26 7.36 12.23 -3.16
N ILE A 27 6.37 11.52 -2.62
CA ILE A 27 6.34 10.06 -2.65
C ILE A 27 5.60 9.59 -3.90
N TYR A 28 6.21 8.68 -4.66
CA TYR A 28 5.55 7.98 -5.75
C TYR A 28 5.20 6.55 -5.34
N ARG A 29 3.91 6.22 -5.31
CA ARG A 29 3.46 4.82 -5.18
C ARG A 29 3.25 4.23 -6.55
N LYS A 30 4.03 3.19 -6.86
CA LYS A 30 3.88 2.46 -8.12
C LYS A 30 2.49 1.82 -8.15
N PRO A 31 1.90 1.62 -9.34
CA PRO A 31 0.60 0.95 -9.46
C PRO A 31 0.63 -0.50 -8.93
N THR A 32 1.81 -1.10 -8.83
CA THR A 32 2.02 -2.43 -8.23
C THR A 32 2.23 -2.40 -6.71
N THR A 33 2.44 -1.23 -6.12
CA THR A 33 2.60 -1.09 -4.67
C THR A 33 1.26 -1.41 -4.01
N THR A 34 1.24 -2.47 -3.22
CA THR A 34 0.04 -2.87 -2.48
C THR A 34 0.09 -2.28 -1.08
N ASP A 35 -0.98 -1.62 -0.64
CA ASP A 35 -1.12 -1.07 0.72
C ASP A 35 -1.44 -2.15 1.78
N SER A 36 -1.01 -3.39 1.53
CA SER A 36 -1.25 -4.52 2.42
C SER A 36 -0.19 -4.60 3.50
N ILE A 37 -0.64 -4.61 4.76
CA ILE A 37 0.21 -4.91 5.91
C ILE A 37 -0.07 -6.32 6.42
N ILE A 38 0.95 -6.96 6.98
CA ILE A 38 0.78 -8.25 7.64
C ILE A 38 0.03 -8.03 8.95
N LEU A 39 -1.13 -8.68 9.08
CA LEU A 39 -1.95 -8.59 10.28
C LEU A 39 -1.23 -9.19 11.49
N ASN A 40 -1.50 -8.64 12.68
CA ASN A 40 -0.91 -9.14 13.93
C ASN A 40 -1.26 -10.61 14.20
N SER A 41 -2.48 -11.03 13.84
CA SER A 41 -2.99 -12.40 13.99
C SER A 41 -2.33 -13.43 13.06
N SER A 42 -1.55 -12.99 12.07
CA SER A 42 -0.84 -13.90 11.18
C SER A 42 0.30 -14.65 11.88
N CYS A 43 0.65 -15.82 11.34
CA CYS A 43 1.74 -16.67 11.80
C CYS A 43 3.11 -16.24 11.22
N HIS A 44 3.44 -14.95 11.34
CA HIS A 44 4.74 -14.40 10.93
C HIS A 44 5.55 -13.91 12.15
N SER A 45 6.86 -13.72 11.99
CA SER A 45 7.68 -13.16 13.07
C SER A 45 7.35 -11.68 13.30
N TYR A 46 7.60 -11.18 14.51
CA TYR A 46 7.32 -9.78 14.86
C TYR A 46 8.05 -8.78 13.93
N GLU A 47 9.29 -9.10 13.55
CA GLU A 47 10.08 -8.27 12.65
C GLU A 47 9.45 -8.16 11.26
N GLN A 48 8.96 -9.27 10.72
CA GLN A 48 8.27 -9.29 9.42
C GLN A 48 6.98 -8.46 9.47
N LYS A 49 6.19 -8.58 10.55
CA LYS A 49 4.95 -7.81 10.72
C LYS A 49 5.21 -6.30 10.81
N THR A 50 6.29 -5.92 11.49
CA THR A 50 6.63 -4.51 11.73
C THR A 50 7.46 -3.87 10.63
N ALA A 51 8.11 -4.66 9.77
CA ALA A 51 9.00 -4.16 8.72
C ALA A 51 8.31 -3.15 7.80
N ALA A 52 7.11 -3.48 7.29
CA ALA A 52 6.35 -2.59 6.43
C ALA A 52 6.01 -1.26 7.13
N VAL A 53 5.49 -1.33 8.36
CA VAL A 53 5.14 -0.14 9.14
C VAL A 53 6.37 0.74 9.41
N ARG A 54 7.50 0.12 9.77
CA ARG A 54 8.78 0.82 10.00
C ARG A 54 9.30 1.48 8.73
N TYR A 55 9.20 0.81 7.58
CA TYR A 55 9.57 1.39 6.29
C TYR A 55 8.70 2.62 5.96
N LEU A 56 7.37 2.50 6.11
CA LEU A 56 6.43 3.61 5.87
C LEU A 56 6.64 4.79 6.83
N ALA A 57 7.13 4.54 8.04
CA ALA A 57 7.50 5.59 8.99
C ALA A 57 8.85 6.22 8.64
N ARG A 58 9.88 5.41 8.33
CA ARG A 58 11.23 5.90 8.04
C ARG A 58 11.28 6.77 6.79
N ARG A 59 10.47 6.51 5.76
CA ARG A 59 10.46 7.36 4.56
C ARG A 59 10.07 8.82 4.83
N LEU A 60 9.25 9.09 5.86
CA LEU A 60 8.87 10.46 6.24
C LEU A 60 10.08 11.26 6.79
N THR A 61 11.03 10.57 7.41
CA THR A 61 12.20 11.19 8.03
C THR A 61 13.46 11.10 7.18
N THR A 62 13.57 10.07 6.33
CA THR A 62 14.78 9.79 5.54
C THR A 62 14.78 10.52 4.20
N TYR A 63 13.61 10.77 3.61
CA TYR A 63 13.53 11.44 2.31
C TYR A 63 13.45 12.96 2.47
N PRO A 64 14.05 13.74 1.56
CA PRO A 64 14.03 15.20 1.58
C PRO A 64 12.68 15.75 1.10
N LEU A 65 11.60 15.36 1.78
CA LEU A 65 10.24 15.78 1.44
C LEU A 65 9.99 17.23 1.87
N ASP A 66 9.22 17.95 1.06
CA ASP A 66 8.62 19.22 1.47
C ASP A 66 7.55 18.99 2.55
N ASP A 67 7.27 19.99 3.38
CA ASP A 67 6.37 19.83 4.52
C ASP A 67 4.94 19.46 4.07
N ARG A 68 4.47 20.01 2.96
CA ARG A 68 3.19 19.62 2.35
C ARG A 68 3.15 18.14 1.93
N GLN A 69 4.28 17.62 1.45
CA GLN A 69 4.41 16.23 1.02
C GLN A 69 4.47 15.29 2.22
N LYS A 70 5.10 15.70 3.32
CA LYS A 70 5.07 14.97 4.60
C LYS A 70 3.65 14.88 5.15
N ASP A 71 2.89 15.97 5.15
CA ASP A 71 1.52 16.01 5.64
C ASP A 71 0.62 15.08 4.82
N THR A 72 0.74 15.13 3.50
CA THR A 72 0.00 14.26 2.58
C THR A 72 0.32 12.79 2.86
N GLU A 73 1.59 12.45 3.03
CA GLU A 73 1.97 11.06 3.29
C GLU A 73 1.55 10.58 4.68
N ASN A 74 1.58 11.47 5.68
CA ASN A 74 1.11 11.15 7.02
C ASN A 74 -0.42 10.94 7.06
N HIS A 75 -1.16 11.72 6.27
CA HIS A 75 -2.58 11.50 6.03
C HIS A 75 -2.84 10.13 5.40
N ASN A 76 -2.12 9.79 4.32
CA ASN A 76 -2.23 8.50 3.62
C ASN A 76 -1.85 7.30 4.49
N ARG A 77 -0.99 7.49 5.49
CA ARG A 77 -0.65 6.46 6.49
C ARG A 77 -1.80 6.23 7.48
N THR A 78 -2.46 7.30 7.91
CA THR A 78 -3.51 7.26 8.95
C THR A 78 -4.83 6.76 8.37
N TYR A 79 -5.15 7.21 7.17
CA TYR A 79 -6.38 6.89 6.46
C TYR A 79 -6.03 6.24 5.11
N PRO A 80 -5.60 4.97 5.10
CA PRO A 80 -5.47 4.27 3.83
C PRO A 80 -6.84 4.24 3.16
N SER A 81 -6.90 4.62 1.89
CA SER A 81 -8.07 4.46 1.00
C SER A 81 -8.38 2.95 0.84
N ALA A 82 -8.85 2.31 1.90
CA ALA A 82 -9.05 0.88 1.93
C ALA A 82 -10.29 0.53 1.10
N LYS A 83 -10.08 -0.02 -0.11
CA LYS A 83 -11.03 -0.99 -0.63
C LYS A 83 -10.79 -2.28 0.16
N PRO A 84 -11.80 -2.80 0.90
CA PRO A 84 -11.62 -4.03 1.64
C PRO A 84 -11.21 -5.15 0.69
N ILE A 85 -10.26 -5.97 1.13
CA ILE A 85 -9.92 -7.23 0.47
C ILE A 85 -11.21 -8.04 0.39
N ARG A 86 -11.68 -8.38 -0.81
CA ARG A 86 -12.73 -9.38 -1.00
C ARG A 86 -12.19 -10.69 -0.45
N GLN A 87 -12.48 -10.98 0.81
CA GLN A 87 -12.23 -12.29 1.38
C GLN A 87 -12.94 -13.27 0.45
N LYS A 88 -12.19 -14.18 -0.18
CA LYS A 88 -12.79 -15.34 -0.82
C LYS A 88 -13.45 -16.10 0.33
N THR A 89 -14.76 -15.97 0.49
CA THR A 89 -15.53 -16.84 1.37
C THR A 89 -15.26 -18.26 0.89
N THR A 90 -14.54 -19.02 1.70
CA THR A 90 -14.54 -20.49 1.61
C THR A 90 -15.95 -20.94 1.97
N GLU A 91 -16.83 -20.98 0.97
CA GLU A 91 -18.08 -21.73 1.06
C GLU A 91 -17.70 -23.21 1.17
N ALA A 92 -17.79 -23.76 2.38
CA ALA A 92 -17.71 -25.19 2.59
C ALA A 92 -18.87 -25.87 1.83
N PRO A 93 -18.65 -26.97 1.10
CA PRO A 93 -19.73 -27.65 0.40
C PRO A 93 -20.73 -28.20 1.43
N ASN A 94 -21.96 -27.69 1.36
CA ASN A 94 -23.07 -28.09 2.22
C ASN A 94 -23.37 -29.59 2.04
N LYS A 95 -23.22 -30.35 3.12
CA LYS A 95 -23.68 -31.75 3.21
C LYS A 95 -25.15 -31.76 3.61
N GLN A 96 -26.05 -31.98 2.66
CA GLN A 96 -27.42 -32.51 2.79
C GLN A 96 -28.04 -32.41 1.38
N THR A 97 -28.54 -33.47 0.74
CA THR A 97 -29.76 -34.18 1.14
C THR A 97 -29.73 -35.66 0.72
N ARG A 98 -30.09 -36.55 1.66
CA ARG A 98 -30.43 -37.96 1.45
C ARG A 98 -31.92 -38.11 1.74
N THR A 99 -32.78 -38.34 0.73
CA THR A 99 -34.06 -39.09 0.85
C THR A 99 -34.58 -39.38 -0.57
N GLN A 100 -34.46 -40.62 -1.04
CA GLN A 100 -35.55 -41.58 -1.36
C GLN A 100 -36.50 -41.12 -2.47
N GLU A 101 -36.58 -41.91 -3.54
CA GLU A 101 -37.87 -42.41 -4.03
C GLU A 101 -37.62 -43.73 -4.79
N ARG A 102 -38.35 -44.75 -4.34
CA ARG A 102 -38.51 -46.06 -4.98
C ARG A 102 -39.55 -45.88 -6.07
N GLU A 103 -39.27 -46.38 -7.28
CA GLU A 103 -40.26 -47.08 -8.13
C GLU A 103 -39.54 -48.22 -8.86
#